data_AF-A0A1Y1LIB3-F1
#
_entry.id   AF-A0A1Y1LIB3-F1
#
_cell.length_a   1.000
_cell.length_b   1.000
_cell.length_c   1.000
_cell.angle_alpha   90.00
_cell.angle_beta   90.00
_cell.angle_gamma   90.00
#
_symmetry.space_group_name_H-M   'P 1'
#
loop_
_entity.id
_entity.type
_entity.pdbx_description
1 polymer ?
#
loop_
_entity_poly.entity_id
_entity_poly.type
_entity_poly.pdbx_seq_one_letter_code
_entity_poly.pdbx_strand_id
1 'polypeptide(L)'
;NMMKCHCGALMCYVCNQPVKNYNHFNGPGGSNTNLCPLFSDIVQLHKDAVLNSAEEAKRDLGISEAKRLKIDPTADIEQHYKTDTETVVPAAPVNPFLAMNREDRLAQERALQRFEHNRRRRRRH
;
A
#
# COMPACT_ATOMS: atom_id res chain seq x y z
N ASN A 1 8.64 1.32 0.29
CA ASN A 1 9.50 2.51 0.04
C ASN A 1 10.99 2.23 -0.21
N MET A 2 11.49 0.99 -0.09
CA MET A 2 12.84 0.64 -0.54
C MET A 2 12.82 0.28 -2.03
N MET A 3 13.72 0.87 -2.81
CA MET A 3 13.88 0.65 -4.24
C MET A 3 15.22 -0.02 -4.52
N LYS A 4 15.27 -1.00 -5.42
CA LYS A 4 16.51 -1.64 -5.88
C LYS A 4 16.73 -1.35 -7.36
N CYS A 5 17.86 -0.74 -7.69
CA CYS A 5 18.28 -0.52 -9.06
C CYS A 5 18.87 -1.80 -9.66
N HIS A 6 18.82 -1.94 -10.99
CA HIS A 6 19.44 -3.04 -11.71
C HIS A 6 20.96 -3.13 -11.48
N CYS A 7 21.63 -2.03 -11.14
CA CYS A 7 23.05 -2.03 -10.75
C CYS A 7 23.32 -2.60 -9.34
N GLY A 8 22.29 -2.94 -8.58
CA GLY A 8 22.39 -3.45 -7.21
C GLY A 8 22.32 -2.38 -6.12
N ALA A 9 22.32 -1.10 -6.48
CA ALA A 9 22.15 -0.01 -5.51
C ALA A 9 20.74 -0.01 -4.90
N LEU A 10 20.66 0.34 -3.62
CA LEU A 10 19.41 0.45 -2.86
C LEU A 10 19.16 1.91 -2.50
N MET A 11 17.93 2.37 -2.69
CA MET A 11 17.53 3.77 -2.50
C MET A 11 16.22 3.87 -1.72
N CYS A 12 16.03 4.96 -0.97
CA CYS A 12 14.76 5.32 -0.38
C CYS A 12 13.94 6.14 -1.36
N TYR A 13 12.70 5.72 -1.62
CA TYR A 13 11.79 6.43 -2.50
C TYR A 13 11.30 7.78 -1.95
N VAL A 14 11.30 7.93 -0.62
CA VAL A 14 10.73 9.10 0.05
C VAL A 14 11.71 10.27 0.07
N CYS A 15 12.97 9.99 0.40
CA CYS A 15 14.00 11.03 0.56
C CYS A 15 15.08 10.98 -0.53
N ASN A 16 14.99 10.05 -1.49
CA ASN A 16 15.96 9.85 -2.57
C ASN A 16 17.40 9.58 -2.09
N GLN A 17 17.59 9.17 -0.84
CA GLN A 17 18.90 8.84 -0.29
C GLN A 17 19.27 7.37 -0.51
N PRO A 18 20.58 7.05 -0.66
CA PRO A 18 21.03 5.67 -0.71
C PRO A 18 20.82 4.98 0.64
N VAL A 19 20.27 3.77 0.59
CA VAL A 19 19.97 2.94 1.75
C VAL A 19 20.80 1.67 1.69
N LYS A 20 21.17 1.12 2.85
CA LYS A 20 21.84 -0.20 2.91
C LYS A 20 20.86 -1.31 3.20
N ASN A 21 19.99 -1.11 4.20
CA ASN A 21 19.07 -2.10 4.74
C ASN A 21 17.77 -1.42 5.19
N TYR A 22 16.81 -2.21 5.69
CA TYR A 22 15.53 -1.72 6.22
C TYR A 22 15.62 -0.80 7.45
N ASN A 23 16.80 -0.65 8.07
CA ASN A 23 17.01 0.22 9.24
C ASN A 23 16.72 1.71 8.98
N HIS A 24 16.65 2.12 7.71
CA HIS A 24 16.27 3.49 7.33
C HIS A 24 14.77 3.76 7.49
N PHE A 25 13.96 2.70 7.57
CA PHE A 25 12.51 2.81 7.60
C PHE A 25 11.97 2.55 9.00
N ASN A 26 10.93 3.30 9.35
CA ASN A 26 10.17 3.08 10.56
C ASN A 26 9.28 1.84 10.39
N GLY A 27 9.43 0.85 11.27
CA GLY A 27 8.66 -0.38 11.23
C GLY A 27 7.16 -0.17 11.46
N PRO A 28 6.32 -1.19 11.19
CA PRO A 28 4.89 -1.11 11.45
C PRO A 28 4.63 -0.80 12.93
N GLY A 29 3.95 0.32 13.22
CA GLY A 29 3.67 0.76 14.59
C GLY A 29 4.84 1.45 15.31
N GLY A 30 5.96 1.71 14.63
CA GLY A 30 7.05 2.49 15.21
C GLY A 30 6.70 3.97 15.30
N SER A 31 7.13 4.65 16.36
CA SER A 31 6.88 6.08 16.62
C SER A 31 8.06 6.99 16.27
N ASN A 32 9.08 6.46 15.59
CA ASN A 32 10.27 7.22 15.25
C ASN A 32 9.99 8.22 14.14
N THR A 33 9.93 9.50 14.48
CA THR A 33 9.74 10.62 13.54
C THR A 33 10.97 10.89 12.67
N ASN A 34 12.15 10.43 13.09
CA ASN A 34 13.42 10.65 12.40
C ASN A 34 13.67 9.68 11.23
N LEU A 35 12.83 8.66 11.04
CA LEU A 35 13.00 7.63 10.02
C LEU A 35 11.93 7.76 8.93
N CYS A 36 12.25 7.36 7.70
CA CYS A 36 11.27 7.37 6.62
C CYS A 36 10.18 6.32 6.84
N PRO A 37 8.93 6.55 6.41
CA PRO A 37 7.88 5.55 6.54
C PRO A 37 8.20 4.33 5.68
N LEU A 38 7.96 3.12 6.21
CA LEU A 38 8.11 1.88 5.44
C LEU A 38 7.09 1.78 4.30
N PHE A 39 5.87 2.19 4.59
CA PHE A 39 4.73 2.28 3.67
C PHE A 39 4.19 3.71 3.69
N SER A 40 3.92 4.27 2.51
CA SER A 40 3.30 5.58 2.34
C SER A 40 2.34 5.54 1.16
N ASP A 41 1.39 6.47 1.14
CA ASP A 41 0.56 6.70 -0.04
C ASP A 41 1.42 7.35 -1.13
N ILE A 42 1.69 6.58 -2.19
CA ILE A 42 2.53 6.99 -3.31
C ILE A 42 1.86 8.13 -4.08
N VAL A 43 0.54 8.09 -4.23
CA VAL A 43 -0.21 9.11 -4.98
C VAL A 43 -0.04 10.48 -4.34
N GLN A 44 -0.23 10.55 -3.02
CA GLN A 44 -0.04 11.78 -2.26
C GLN A 44 1.41 12.27 -2.29
N LEU A 45 2.38 11.36 -2.09
CA LEU A 45 3.80 11.72 -2.10
C LEU A 45 4.21 12.38 -3.42
N HIS A 46 3.78 11.82 -4.55
CA HIS A 46 4.05 12.39 -5.86
C HIS A 46 3.38 13.73 -6.07
N LYS A 47 2.10 13.83 -5.70
CA LYS A 47 1.34 15.07 -5.81
C LYS A 47 2.03 16.21 -5.07
N ASP A 48 2.43 15.96 -3.83
CA ASP A 48 3.12 16.94 -2.99
C ASP A 48 4.48 17.34 -3.61
N ALA A 49 5.24 16.37 -4.11
CA ALA A 49 6.54 16.65 -4.75
C ALA A 49 6.39 17.54 -5.99
N VAL A 50 5.39 17.27 -6.84
CA VAL A 50 5.10 18.08 -8.03
C VAL A 50 4.65 19.48 -7.65
N LEU A 51 3.75 19.62 -6.68
CA LEU A 51 3.27 20.92 -6.19
C LEU A 51 4.41 21.76 -5.63
N ASN A 52 5.23 21.20 -4.73
CA ASN A 52 6.35 21.91 -4.14
C ASN A 52 7.35 22.42 -5.20
N SER A 53 7.67 21.57 -6.19
CA SER A 53 8.56 21.94 -7.29
C SER A 53 7.97 23.03 -8.17
N ALA A 54 6.66 22.96 -8.43
CA ALA A 54 5.96 23.99 -9.20
C ALA A 54 5.90 25.33 -8.47
N GLU A 55 5.68 25.32 -7.15
CA GLU A 55 5.68 26.53 -6.33
C GLU A 55 7.07 27.18 -6.26
N GLU A 56 8.14 26.39 -6.16
CA GLU A 56 9.51 26.87 -6.25
C GLU A 56 9.79 27.52 -7.61
N ALA A 57 9.46 26.84 -8.72
CA ALA A 57 9.62 27.40 -10.06
C ALA A 57 8.77 28.67 -10.27
N LYS A 58 7.56 28.75 -9.71
CA LYS A 58 6.72 29.96 -9.78
C LYS A 58 7.34 31.13 -9.02
N ARG A 59 7.94 30.86 -7.86
CA ARG A 59 8.69 31.87 -7.08
C ARG A 59 9.89 32.39 -7.86
N ASP A 60 10.68 31.51 -8.46
CA ASP A 60 11.87 31.89 -9.24
C ASP A 60 11.53 32.74 -10.47
N LEU A 61 10.39 32.47 -11.11
CA LEU A 61 9.90 33.23 -12.27
C LEU A 61 9.21 34.55 -11.89
N GLY A 62 9.05 34.81 -10.58
CA GLY A 62 8.31 35.96 -10.06
C GLY A 62 6.86 35.97 -10.50
N ILE A 63 6.24 34.80 -10.63
CA ILE A 63 4.82 34.65 -10.96
C ILE A 63 4.02 35.12 -9.75
N SER A 64 3.14 36.08 -9.98
CA SER A 64 2.20 36.62 -9.00
C SER A 64 0.81 36.66 -9.63
N GLU A 65 -0.20 37.09 -8.86
CA GLU A 65 -1.57 37.26 -9.39
C GLU A 65 -1.62 38.12 -10.67
N ALA A 66 -0.69 39.07 -10.83
CA ALA A 66 -0.59 39.96 -11.99
C ALA A 66 0.17 39.34 -13.18
N LYS A 67 1.00 38.32 -12.97
CA LYS A 67 1.85 37.70 -14.00
C LYS A 67 1.61 36.19 -14.01
N ARG A 68 0.49 35.79 -14.62
CA ARG A 68 0.10 34.38 -14.77
C ARG A 68 0.78 33.73 -15.98
N LEU A 69 1.02 32.43 -15.88
CA LEU A 69 1.44 31.60 -17.02
C LEU A 69 0.31 31.53 -18.04
N LYS A 70 0.66 31.52 -19.34
CA LYS A 70 -0.32 31.26 -20.41
C LYS A 70 -0.87 29.84 -20.34
N ILE A 71 -0.01 28.88 -20.00
CA ILE A 71 -0.35 27.48 -19.76
C ILE A 71 0.31 27.10 -18.45
N ASP A 72 -0.49 26.81 -17.43
CA ASP A 72 0.01 26.31 -16.15
C ASP A 72 -0.11 24.78 -16.13
N PRO A 73 1.02 24.03 -16.12
CA PRO A 73 0.99 22.58 -16.10
C PRO A 73 0.41 21.99 -14.80
N THR A 74 0.26 22.80 -13.74
CA THR A 74 -0.35 22.39 -12.47
C THR A 74 -1.83 22.71 -12.35
N ALA A 75 -2.45 23.37 -13.34
CA ALA A 75 -3.85 23.80 -13.26
C ALA A 75 -4.83 22.63 -13.04
N ASP A 76 -4.50 21.44 -13.56
CA ASP A 76 -5.38 20.28 -13.51
C ASP A 76 -4.88 19.13 -12.62
N ILE A 77 -3.95 19.45 -11.71
CA ILE A 77 -3.28 18.44 -10.89
C ILE A 77 -4.26 17.63 -10.03
N GLU A 78 -5.33 18.27 -9.55
CA GLU A 78 -6.36 17.58 -8.76
C GLU A 78 -7.15 16.56 -9.58
N GLN A 79 -7.41 16.81 -10.86
CA GLN A 79 -8.12 15.82 -11.70
C GLN A 79 -7.21 14.66 -12.07
N HIS A 80 -5.92 14.94 -12.30
CA HIS A 80 -4.92 13.91 -12.59
C HIS A 80 -4.82 12.84 -11.49
N TYR A 81 -4.92 13.24 -10.22
CA TYR A 81 -4.81 12.32 -9.07
C TYR A 81 -6.15 11.77 -8.55
N LYS A 82 -7.30 12.21 -9.08
CA LYS A 82 -8.63 11.72 -8.68
C LYS A 82 -9.00 10.36 -9.27
N THR A 83 -8.34 9.93 -10.34
CA THR A 83 -8.71 8.71 -11.09
C THR A 83 -8.37 7.41 -10.37
N ASP A 84 -7.53 7.45 -9.33
CA ASP A 84 -7.02 6.23 -8.69
C ASP A 84 -7.70 5.89 -7.35
N THR A 85 -8.63 6.72 -6.89
CA THR A 85 -9.53 6.38 -5.76
C THR A 85 -10.71 5.54 -6.23
N GLU A 86 -10.47 4.47 -6.98
CA GLU A 86 -11.37 3.33 -6.85
C GLU A 86 -11.14 2.81 -5.44
N THR A 87 -12.13 2.99 -4.57
CA THR A 87 -12.15 2.34 -3.27
C THR A 87 -11.83 0.88 -3.52
N VAL A 88 -10.65 0.40 -3.09
CA VAL A 88 -10.36 -1.02 -3.05
C VAL A 88 -11.36 -1.57 -2.06
N VAL A 89 -12.51 -2.01 -2.56
CA VAL A 89 -13.49 -2.72 -1.75
C VAL A 89 -12.71 -3.92 -1.24
N PRO A 90 -12.46 -4.03 0.07
CA PRO A 90 -11.76 -5.19 0.59
C PRO A 90 -12.52 -6.39 0.08
N ALA A 91 -11.82 -7.32 -0.59
CA ALA A 91 -12.46 -8.54 -1.09
C ALA A 91 -13.31 -9.08 0.06
N ALA A 92 -14.62 -9.17 -0.16
CA ALA A 92 -15.54 -9.65 0.87
C ALA A 92 -14.94 -10.92 1.46
N PRO A 93 -14.98 -11.11 2.80
CA PRO A 93 -14.41 -12.29 3.41
C PRO A 93 -15.00 -13.50 2.68
N VAL A 94 -14.14 -14.23 1.97
CA VAL A 94 -14.54 -15.46 1.28
C VAL A 94 -15.01 -16.42 2.36
N ASN A 95 -16.32 -16.47 2.58
CA ASN A 95 -16.91 -17.38 3.54
C ASN A 95 -16.59 -18.80 3.04
N PRO A 96 -15.75 -19.58 3.74
CA PRO A 96 -15.29 -20.87 3.26
C PRO A 96 -16.44 -21.85 2.99
N PHE A 97 -17.60 -21.59 3.61
CA PHE A 97 -18.79 -22.44 3.51
C PHE A 97 -19.65 -22.17 2.27
N LEU A 98 -19.47 -21.02 1.60
CA LEU A 98 -20.20 -20.67 0.37
C LEU A 98 -19.54 -21.25 -0.89
N ALA A 99 -18.28 -21.67 -0.81
CA ALA A 99 -17.50 -22.18 -1.96
C ALA A 99 -17.49 -23.72 -2.08
N MET A 100 -18.08 -24.46 -1.15
CA MET A 100 -18.07 -25.93 -1.17
C MET A 100 -19.37 -26.50 -1.74
N ASN A 101 -19.23 -27.40 -2.73
CA ASN A 101 -20.35 -28.16 -3.26
C ASN A 101 -20.92 -29.11 -2.17
N ARG A 102 -22.18 -29.52 -2.34
CA ARG A 102 -22.89 -30.36 -1.37
C ARG A 102 -22.13 -31.65 -1.02
N GLU A 103 -21.45 -32.23 -2.00
CA GLU A 103 -20.66 -33.46 -1.84
C GLU A 103 -19.46 -33.25 -0.93
N ASP A 104 -18.73 -32.15 -1.09
CA ASP A 104 -17.55 -31.83 -0.29
C ASP A 104 -17.93 -31.57 1.18
N ARG A 105 -19.08 -30.92 1.41
CA ARG A 105 -19.62 -30.69 2.76
C ARG A 105 -19.93 -32.01 3.48
N LEU A 106 -20.59 -32.94 2.78
CA LEU A 106 -20.90 -34.26 3.32
C LEU A 106 -19.63 -35.09 3.60
N ALA A 107 -18.61 -34.97 2.74
CA ALA A 107 -17.32 -35.62 2.96
C ALA A 107 -16.64 -35.11 4.24
N GLN A 108 -16.67 -33.80 4.48
CA GLN A 108 -16.08 -33.17 5.65
C GLN A 108 -16.81 -33.56 6.94
N GLU A 109 -18.15 -33.58 6.94
CA GLU A 109 -18.96 -34.04 8.08
C GLU A 109 -18.65 -35.50 8.44
N ARG A 110 -18.54 -36.38 7.44
CA ARG A 110 -18.16 -37.79 7.64
C ARG A 110 -16.76 -37.92 8.23
N ALA A 111 -15.81 -37.09 7.79
CA ALA A 111 -14.46 -37.08 8.32
C ALA A 111 -14.43 -36.66 9.81
N LEU A 112 -15.21 -35.64 10.18
CA LEU A 112 -15.35 -35.19 11.58
C LEU A 112 -15.97 -36.28 12.46
N GLN A 113 -17.05 -36.93 12.01
CA GLN A 113 -17.67 -38.04 12.75
C GLN A 113 -16.69 -39.20 12.99
N ARG A 114 -15.86 -39.55 11.99
CA ARG A 114 -14.81 -40.56 12.14
C ARG A 114 -13.74 -40.13 13.13
N PHE A 115 -13.30 -38.87 13.08
CA PHE A 115 -12.32 -38.32 14.02
C PHE A 115 -12.83 -38.36 15.46
N GLU A 116 -14.07 -37.94 15.69
CA GLU A 116 -14.68 -37.98 17.02
C GLU A 116 -14.84 -39.40 17.54
N HIS A 117 -15.29 -40.33 16.70
CA HIS A 117 -15.40 -41.73 17.06
C HIS A 117 -14.03 -42.33 17.44
N ASN A 118 -12.99 -42.04 16.65
CA ASN A 118 -11.63 -42.47 16.95
C ASN A 118 -11.08 -41.82 18.23
N ARG A 119 -11.38 -40.55 18.47
CA ARG A 119 -11.01 -39.84 19.71
C ARG A 119 -11.70 -40.45 20.92
N ARG A 120 -12.98 -40.81 20.81
CA ARG A 120 -13.74 -41.50 21.88
C ARG A 120 -13.17 -42.89 22.16
N ARG A 121 -12.75 -43.63 21.13
CA ARG A 121 -12.06 -44.92 21.29
C ARG A 121 -10.71 -44.79 21.98
N ARG A 122 -9.90 -43.79 21.57
CA ARG A 122 -8.59 -43.50 22.19
C ARG A 122 -8.68 -43.04 23.65
N ARG A 123 -9.81 -42.48 24.08
CA ARG A 123 -10.05 -42.08 25.50
C ARG A 123 -10.56 -43.22 26.39
N ARG A 124 -10.85 -44.40 25.82
CA ARG A 124 -11.34 -45.59 26.55
C ARG A 124 -10.27 -46.68 26.73
N HIS A 125 -9.07 -46.44 26.21
CA HIS A 125 -7.83 -47.12 26.58
C HIS A 125 -7.00 -46.18 27.44
#